data_AF-A0A5C4T0W2-F1
#
_entry.id   AF-A0A5C4T0W2-F1
#
_cell.length_a   1.000
_cell.length_b   1.000
_cell.length_c   1.000
_cell.angle_alpha   90.00
_cell.angle_beta   90.00
_cell.angle_gamma   90.00
#
_symmetry.space_group_name_H-M   'P 1'
#
loop_
_entity.id
_entity.type
_entity.pdbx_description
1 polymer ?
#
loop_
_entity_poly.entity_id
_entity_poly.type
_entity_poly.pdbx_seq_one_letter_code
_entity_poly.pdbx_strand_id
1 'polypeptide(L)'
;MAYLSLALFIVTSVTLVYSFLFPFEAGHPLQGSWFFLIMITSPIGLLLALTGLPKEPKKAPMVVVWASIGHGLLMLFLVLYMTLGYLIFGV
;
A
#
# COMPACT_ATOMS: atom_id res chain seq x y z
N MET A 1 5.64 1.23 -16.82
CA MET A 1 4.55 1.08 -15.83
C MET A 1 4.93 0.16 -14.66
N ALA A 2 5.41 -1.06 -14.89
CA ALA A 2 5.79 -2.00 -13.82
C ALA A 2 6.79 -1.45 -12.79
N TYR A 3 7.89 -0.85 -13.24
CA TYR A 3 8.90 -0.26 -12.35
C TYR A 3 8.40 0.97 -11.57
N LEU A 4 7.46 1.74 -12.14
CA LEU A 4 6.82 2.86 -11.45
C LEU A 4 5.88 2.35 -10.35
N SER A 5 5.09 1.31 -10.63
CA SER A 5 4.28 0.62 -9.61
C SER A 5 5.16 0.03 -8.51
N LEU A 6 6.28 -0.61 -8.85
CA LEU A 6 7.23 -1.11 -7.85
C LEU A 6 7.83 0.02 -7.00
N ALA A 7 8.20 1.15 -7.61
CA ALA A 7 8.70 2.31 -6.85
C ALA A 7 7.63 2.84 -5.89
N LEU A 8 6.38 2.96 -6.33
CA LEU A 8 5.25 3.35 -5.47
C LEU A 8 5.01 2.35 -4.34
N PHE A 9 5.15 1.04 -4.61
CA PHE A 9 5.08 0.01 -3.59
C PHE A 9 6.11 0.22 -2.49
N ILE A 10 7.37 0.41 -2.88
CA ILE A 10 8.50 0.56 -1.95
C ILE A 10 8.30 1.82 -1.10
N VAL A 11 7.98 2.95 -1.72
CA VAL A 11 7.74 4.21 -1.00
C VAL A 11 6.61 4.03 0.00
N THR A 12 5.47 3.48 -0.43
CA THR A 12 4.31 3.29 0.45
C THR A 12 4.62 2.32 1.59
N SER A 13 5.37 1.25 1.32
CA SER A 13 5.77 0.27 2.34
C SER A 13 6.73 0.85 3.36
N VAL A 14 7.71 1.65 2.92
CA VAL A 14 8.65 2.33 3.82
C VAL A 14 7.92 3.36 4.68
N THR A 15 7.03 4.17 4.09
CA THR A 15 6.21 5.13 4.83
C THR A 15 5.29 4.45 5.84
N LEU A 16 4.69 3.31 5.46
CA LEU A 16 3.88 2.49 6.35
C LEU A 16 4.70 1.98 7.53
N VAL A 17 5.82 1.29 7.27
CA VAL A 17 6.71 0.74 8.32
C VAL A 17 7.21 1.84 9.25
N TYR A 18 7.60 3.00 8.72
CA TYR A 18 7.98 4.17 9.52
C TYR A 18 6.84 4.62 10.44
N SER A 19 5.62 4.74 9.90
CA SER A 19 4.43 5.16 10.66
C SER A 19 4.10 4.20 11.81
N PHE A 20 4.44 2.91 11.70
CA PHE A 20 4.24 1.91 12.75
C PHE A 20 5.38 1.80 13.76
N LEU A 21 6.64 1.90 13.31
CA LEU A 21 7.82 1.76 14.16
C LEU A 21 8.05 2.98 15.07
N PHE A 22 7.57 4.14 14.66
CA PHE A 22 7.70 5.38 15.42
C PHE A 22 6.33 5.92 15.86
N PRO A 23 5.62 5.21 16.76
CA PRO A 23 4.29 5.60 17.23
C PRO A 23 4.32 6.84 18.14
N PHE A 24 5.48 7.43 18.41
CA PHE A 24 5.63 8.71 19.15
C PHE A 24 5.02 9.92 18.41
N GLU A 25 4.60 9.74 17.16
CA GLU A 25 3.73 10.66 16.41
C GLU A 25 2.23 10.32 16.48
N ALA A 26 1.78 9.45 17.40
CA ALA A 26 0.36 9.22 17.64
C ALA A 26 -0.29 10.52 18.17
N GLY A 27 -0.99 11.25 17.30
CA GLY A 27 -1.50 12.61 17.54
C GLY A 27 -0.70 13.73 16.86
N HIS A 28 0.37 13.42 16.14
CA HIS A 28 1.11 14.40 15.35
C HIS A 28 0.26 14.84 14.14
N PRO A 29 0.22 16.14 13.79
CA PRO A 29 -0.67 16.65 12.74
C PRO A 29 -0.43 15.98 11.37
N LEU A 30 0.81 15.55 11.13
CA LEU A 30 1.19 14.91 9.87
C LEU A 30 0.78 13.44 9.80
N GLN A 31 0.38 12.81 10.93
CA GLN A 31 -0.05 11.41 10.97
C GLN A 31 -1.17 11.13 9.95
N GLY A 32 -2.17 12.00 9.90
CA GLY A 32 -3.26 11.92 8.92
C GLY A 32 -2.78 12.12 7.48
N SER A 33 -1.72 12.92 7.26
CA SER A 33 -1.16 13.16 5.93
C SER A 33 -0.41 11.93 5.40
N TRP A 34 0.37 11.24 6.25
CA TRP A 34 1.04 9.99 5.86
C TRP A 34 0.01 8.90 5.55
N PHE A 35 -1.03 8.81 6.38
CA PHE A 35 -2.11 7.84 6.18
C PHE A 35 -2.91 8.12 4.90
N PHE A 36 -3.22 9.40 4.64
CA PHE A 36 -3.88 9.84 3.41
C PHE A 36 -3.03 9.54 2.17
N LEU A 37 -1.71 9.76 2.26
CA LEU A 37 -0.78 9.42 1.18
C LEU A 37 -0.85 7.92 0.86
N ILE A 38 -0.78 7.06 1.89
CA ILE A 38 -0.86 5.60 1.74
C ILE A 38 -2.20 5.16 1.13
N MET A 39 -3.30 5.80 1.53
CA MET A 39 -4.65 5.54 1.00
C MET A 39 -4.80 5.92 -0.47
N ILE A 40 -4.02 6.88 -0.98
CA ILE A 40 -4.05 7.29 -2.39
C ILE A 40 -3.03 6.50 -3.22
N THR A 41 -1.80 6.35 -2.73
CA THR A 41 -0.72 5.72 -3.50
C THR A 41 -0.95 4.22 -3.66
N SER A 42 -1.56 3.54 -2.67
CA SER A 42 -1.87 2.11 -2.76
C SER A 42 -2.85 1.76 -3.89
N PRO A 43 -4.05 2.38 -4.02
CA PRO A 43 -4.95 2.09 -5.13
C PRO A 43 -4.37 2.52 -6.48
N ILE A 44 -3.67 3.66 -6.57
CA ILE A 44 -3.00 4.09 -7.81
C ILE A 44 -1.94 3.07 -8.23
N GLY A 45 -1.08 2.66 -7.31
CA GLY A 45 -0.03 1.69 -7.57
C GLY A 45 -0.57 0.31 -7.95
N LEU A 46 -1.72 -0.09 -7.38
CA LEU A 46 -2.45 -1.29 -7.77
C LEU A 46 -3.02 -1.17 -9.19
N LEU A 47 -3.70 -0.06 -9.53
CA LEU A 47 -4.21 0.18 -10.88
C LEU A 47 -3.07 0.21 -11.92
N LEU A 48 -1.91 0.78 -11.58
CA LEU A 48 -0.73 0.77 -12.42
C LEU A 48 -0.11 -0.64 -12.57
N ALA A 49 -0.18 -1.47 -11.52
CA ALA A 49 0.22 -2.87 -11.62
C ALA A 49 -0.73 -3.65 -12.52
N LEU A 50 -2.04 -3.44 -12.37
CA LEU A 50 -3.08 -4.12 -13.15
C LEU A 50 -3.06 -3.74 -14.64
N THR A 51 -2.81 -2.47 -14.96
CA THR A 51 -2.61 -2.02 -16.37
C THR A 51 -1.31 -2.55 -16.99
N GLY A 52 -0.35 -2.98 -16.17
CA GLY A 52 0.87 -3.65 -16.60
C GLY A 52 0.76 -5.17 -16.76
N LEU A 53 -0.35 -5.78 -16.34
CA LEU A 53 -0.58 -7.22 -16.52
C LEU A 53 -0.83 -7.53 -18.00
N PRO A 54 -0.04 -8.41 -18.63
CA PRO A 54 -0.36 -8.85 -19.98
C PRO A 54 -1.64 -9.67 -19.97
N LYS A 55 -2.43 -9.52 -21.05
CA LYS A 55 -3.68 -10.26 -21.28
C LYS A 55 -3.49 -11.78 -21.30
N GLU A 56 -2.26 -12.24 -21.52
CA GLU A 56 -1.86 -13.64 -21.39
C GLU A 56 -1.00 -13.84 -20.12
N PRO A 57 -1.47 -14.63 -19.13
CA PRO A 57 -0.78 -14.79 -17.85
C PRO A 57 0.62 -15.41 -17.97
N LYS A 58 0.90 -16.15 -19.04
CA LYS A 58 2.20 -16.81 -19.28
C LYS A 58 3.34 -15.84 -19.66
N LYS A 59 3.04 -14.57 -19.96
CA LYS A 59 4.04 -13.56 -20.38
C LYS A 59 4.23 -12.43 -19.37
N ALA A 60 3.60 -12.52 -18.19
CA ALA A 60 3.71 -11.49 -17.16
C ALA A 60 5.14 -11.37 -16.65
N PRO A 61 5.78 -10.19 -16.77
CA PRO A 61 7.07 -9.95 -16.14
C PRO A 61 6.92 -10.18 -14.64
N MET A 62 7.83 -10.93 -14.04
CA MET A 62 7.77 -11.30 -12.61
C MET A 62 7.58 -10.07 -11.70
N VAL A 63 8.18 -8.93 -12.09
CA VAL A 63 8.05 -7.63 -11.42
C VAL A 63 6.59 -7.14 -11.33
N VAL A 64 5.78 -7.34 -12.38
CA VAL A 64 4.36 -6.94 -12.37
C VAL A 64 3.58 -7.79 -11.39
N VAL A 65 3.81 -9.11 -11.40
CA VAL A 65 3.14 -10.06 -10.50
C VAL A 65 3.46 -9.71 -9.04
N TRP A 66 4.74 -9.50 -8.71
CA TRP A 66 5.16 -9.11 -7.37
C TRP A 66 4.60 -7.74 -6.95
N ALA A 67 4.58 -6.76 -7.85
CA ALA A 67 4.00 -5.45 -7.56
C ALA A 67 2.48 -5.56 -7.28
N SER A 68 1.74 -6.33 -8.08
CA SER A 68 0.31 -6.56 -7.86
C SER A 68 0.03 -7.28 -6.53
N ILE A 69 0.76 -8.35 -6.23
CA ILE A 69 0.60 -9.09 -4.97
C ILE A 69 0.95 -8.20 -3.78
N GLY A 70 2.07 -7.46 -3.85
CA GLY A 70 2.51 -6.56 -2.79
C GLY A 70 1.45 -5.49 -2.47
N HIS A 71 0.90 -4.83 -3.50
CA HIS A 71 -0.17 -3.85 -3.30
C HIS A 71 -1.45 -4.47 -2.77
N GLY A 72 -1.81 -5.68 -3.21
CA GLY A 72 -2.97 -6.40 -2.69
C GLY A 72 -2.84 -6.73 -1.21
N LEU A 73 -1.67 -7.22 -0.79
CA LEU A 73 -1.36 -7.50 0.62
C LEU A 73 -1.33 -6.23 1.46
N LEU A 74 -0.77 -5.13 0.93
CA LEU A 74 -0.74 -3.84 1.60
C LEU A 74 -2.16 -3.28 1.83
N MET A 75 -3.02 -3.36 0.82
CA MET A 75 -4.44 -2.97 0.95
C MET A 75 -5.17 -3.85 1.96
N LEU A 76 -4.97 -5.16 1.93
CA LEU A 76 -5.56 -6.08 2.90
C LEU A 76 -5.09 -5.73 4.32
N PHE A 77 -3.79 -5.47 4.50
CA PHE A 77 -3.23 -5.05 5.78
C PHE A 77 -3.87 -3.74 6.26
N LEU A 78 -4.01 -2.73 5.40
CA LEU A 78 -4.63 -1.45 5.75
C LEU A 78 -6.09 -1.61 6.17
N VAL A 79 -6.86 -2.41 5.43
CA VAL A 79 -8.26 -2.71 5.77
C VAL A 79 -8.34 -3.42 7.12
N LEU A 80 -7.54 -4.46 7.34
CA LEU A 80 -7.49 -5.18 8.60
C LEU A 80 -7.06 -4.28 9.75
N TYR A 81 -6.05 -3.43 9.54
CA TYR A 81 -5.57 -2.48 10.53
C TYR A 81 -6.65 -1.47 10.94
N MET A 82 -7.35 -0.86 9.99
CA MET A 82 -8.45 0.07 10.27
C MET A 82 -9.62 -0.64 10.94
N THR A 83 -9.91 -1.88 10.54
CA THR A 83 -11.00 -2.67 11.11
C THR A 83 -10.67 -3.15 12.53
N LEU A 84 -9.42 -3.56 12.80
CA LEU A 84 -8.96 -3.85 14.16
C LEU A 84 -8.94 -2.58 15.01
N GLY A 85 -8.51 -1.45 14.45
CA GLY A 85 -8.56 -0.15 15.12
C GLY A 85 -9.99 0.19 15.54
N TYR A 86 -10.96 0.04 14.63
CA TYR A 86 -12.39 0.21 14.90
C TYR A 86 -12.90 -0.76 15.98
N LEU A 87 -12.60 -2.07 15.86
CA LEU A 87 -13.07 -3.10 16.80
C LEU A 87 -12.47 -2.96 18.21
N ILE A 88 -11.19 -2.59 18.32
CA ILE A 88 -10.46 -2.50 19.58
C ILE A 88 -10.75 -1.17 20.29
N PHE A 89 -10.82 -0.06 19.53
CA PHE A 89 -11.00 1.27 20.10
C PHE A 89 -12.45 1.78 20.06
N GLY A 90 -13.37 1.06 19.40
CA GLY A 90 -14.81 1.28 19.49
C GLY A 90 -15.31 2.62 18.94
N VAL A 91 -14.58 3.22 17.98
CA VAL A 91 -14.92 4.50 17.34
C VAL A 91 -15.47 4.26 15.95
#